data_AF-A0A0K2RH30-F1
#
_entry.id   AF-A0A0K2RH30-F1
#
_cell.length_a   1.000
_cell.length_b   1.000
_cell.length_c   1.000
_cell.angle_alpha   90.00
_cell.angle_beta   90.00
_cell.angle_gamma   90.00
#
_symmetry.space_group_name_H-M   'P 1'
#
loop_
_entity.id
_entity.type
_entity.pdbx_description
1 polymer ?
#
loop_
_entity_poly.entity_id
_entity_poly.type
_entity_poly.pdbx_seq_one_letter_code
_entity_poly.pdbx_strand_id
1 'polypeptide(L)'
;MAESGYKWIELGPYGYLPNDPARLAEELKQRDLKVTAGTVFTAFHRGAAQYEEAWEPARKVAELTAAMGGEHIVVIPAMWRDDVTGEAVESGELSQDQWNDLFAGHNRMGKVLLEDFGLKQQFHSHADSHVGAQSDIEHLLAETDPQYLNLCLDTGTRNTAEPLAWN
;
A
#
# COMPACT_ATOMS: atom_id res chain seq x y z
N MET A 1 -17.50 -0.27 14.14
CA MET A 1 -16.60 -1.45 13.98
C MET A 1 -16.92 -2.54 14.98
N ALA A 2 -16.58 -2.37 16.26
CA ALA A 2 -16.77 -3.42 17.28
C ALA A 2 -18.25 -3.82 17.47
N GLU A 3 -19.17 -2.86 17.53
CA GLU A 3 -20.62 -3.11 17.64
C GLU A 3 -21.19 -3.87 16.43
N SER A 4 -20.52 -3.79 15.28
CA SER A 4 -20.89 -4.49 14.05
C SER A 4 -20.24 -5.88 13.95
N GLY A 5 -19.50 -6.32 14.97
CA GLY A 5 -18.88 -7.65 15.05
C GLY A 5 -17.44 -7.75 14.53
N TYR A 6 -16.85 -6.67 14.00
CA TYR A 6 -15.47 -6.69 13.52
C TYR A 6 -14.45 -6.67 14.65
N LYS A 7 -13.31 -7.34 14.44
CA LYS A 7 -12.19 -7.46 15.39
C LYS A 7 -10.89 -6.84 14.91
N TRP A 8 -10.80 -6.54 13.63
CA TRP A 8 -9.59 -6.04 13.00
C TRP A 8 -9.89 -4.75 12.27
N ILE A 9 -8.96 -3.81 12.36
CA ILE A 9 -8.99 -2.54 11.62
C ILE A 9 -7.63 -2.27 10.97
N GLU A 10 -7.64 -1.44 9.95
CA GLU A 10 -6.45 -0.76 9.46
C GLU A 10 -6.31 0.59 10.17
N LEU A 11 -5.07 1.09 10.29
CA LEU A 11 -4.82 2.38 10.95
C LEU A 11 -5.41 3.58 10.19
N GLY A 12 -5.69 3.41 8.90
CA GLY A 12 -6.07 4.49 8.00
C GLY A 12 -4.92 5.49 7.79
N PRO A 13 -5.20 6.68 7.25
CA PRO A 13 -4.20 7.73 7.07
C PRO A 13 -3.52 8.10 8.40
N TYR A 14 -2.20 8.31 8.36
CA TYR A 14 -1.45 8.68 9.55
C TYR A 14 -2.03 9.94 10.22
N GLY A 15 -2.33 9.87 11.52
CA GLY A 15 -3.00 10.91 12.28
C GLY A 15 -4.53 10.85 12.33
N TYR A 16 -5.18 9.93 11.61
CA TYR A 16 -6.62 9.67 11.76
C TYR A 16 -6.94 9.02 13.12
N LEU A 17 -6.12 8.04 13.52
CA LEU A 17 -6.11 7.46 14.86
C LEU A 17 -5.03 8.11 15.74
N PRO A 18 -5.09 7.96 17.07
CA PRO A 18 -4.02 8.42 17.95
C PRO A 18 -2.65 7.88 17.54
N ASN A 19 -1.66 8.77 17.40
CA ASN A 19 -0.29 8.40 17.04
C ASN A 19 0.54 7.92 18.25
N ASP A 20 0.07 8.18 19.48
CA ASP A 20 0.72 7.68 20.69
C ASP A 20 0.36 6.18 20.87
N PRO A 21 1.36 5.26 20.83
CA PRO A 21 1.07 3.83 20.87
C PRO A 21 0.34 3.37 22.13
N ALA A 22 0.64 3.98 23.29
CA ALA A 22 0.00 3.61 24.54
C ALA A 22 -1.49 3.99 24.55
N ARG A 23 -1.80 5.20 24.09
CA ARG A 23 -3.18 5.67 23.92
C ARG A 23 -3.93 4.82 22.89
N LEU A 24 -3.31 4.53 21.75
CA LEU A 24 -3.96 3.72 20.71
C LEU A 24 -4.25 2.31 21.21
N ALA A 25 -3.30 1.67 21.88
CA ALA A 25 -3.47 0.34 22.46
C ALA A 25 -4.63 0.29 23.47
N GLU A 26 -4.76 1.31 24.32
CA GLU A 26 -5.85 1.40 25.29
C GLU A 26 -7.22 1.54 24.60
N GLU A 27 -7.34 2.42 23.59
CA GLU A 27 -8.58 2.59 22.84
C GLU A 27 -8.99 1.32 22.08
N LEU A 28 -8.02 0.61 21.50
CA LEU A 28 -8.24 -0.68 20.81
C LEU A 28 -8.70 -1.75 21.79
N LYS A 29 -8.04 -1.88 22.94
CA LYS A 29 -8.36 -2.86 23.97
C LYS A 29 -9.76 -2.64 24.53
N GLN A 30 -10.15 -1.39 24.80
CA GLN A 30 -11.49 -1.06 25.30
C GLN A 30 -12.60 -1.50 24.33
N ARG A 31 -12.28 -1.62 23.04
CA ARG A 31 -13.23 -1.99 21.97
C ARG A 31 -13.04 -3.41 21.46
N ASP A 32 -12.13 -4.18 22.06
CA ASP A 32 -11.72 -5.52 21.61
C ASP A 32 -11.40 -5.55 20.11
N LEU A 33 -10.59 -4.56 19.67
CA LEU A 33 -10.09 -4.40 18.32
C LEU A 33 -8.59 -4.64 18.25
N LYS A 34 -8.12 -5.06 17.08
CA LYS A 34 -6.71 -5.27 16.75
C LYS A 34 -6.37 -4.57 15.44
N VAL A 35 -5.09 -4.26 15.25
CA VAL A 35 -4.59 -3.67 14.01
C VAL A 35 -4.07 -4.80 13.11
N THR A 36 -4.51 -4.81 11.86
CA THR A 36 -4.00 -5.74 10.84
C THR A 36 -2.90 -5.10 9.99
N ALA A 37 -3.10 -3.84 9.60
CA ALA A 37 -2.20 -3.13 8.71
C ALA A 37 -2.19 -1.61 8.93
N GLY A 38 -1.07 -0.99 8.56
CA GLY A 38 -1.00 0.43 8.26
C GLY A 38 -1.04 0.69 6.75
N THR A 39 -1.35 1.91 6.34
CA THR A 39 -1.47 2.29 4.92
C THR A 39 -0.50 3.42 4.59
N VAL A 40 0.22 3.29 3.47
CA VAL A 40 1.17 4.30 2.98
C VAL A 40 0.97 4.56 1.49
N PHE A 41 1.34 5.76 1.05
CA PHE A 41 1.32 6.14 -0.36
C PHE A 41 2.74 6.31 -0.87
N THR A 42 3.00 5.90 -2.10
CA THR A 42 4.34 5.99 -2.73
C THR A 42 4.24 6.45 -4.17
N ALA A 43 5.29 7.10 -4.69
CA ALA A 43 5.37 7.54 -6.09
C ALA A 43 6.71 7.13 -6.71
N PHE A 44 7.14 5.88 -6.46
CA PHE A 44 8.48 5.41 -6.84
C PHE A 44 8.76 5.49 -8.35
N HIS A 45 7.73 5.45 -9.21
CA HIS A 45 7.86 5.65 -10.66
C HIS A 45 8.34 7.04 -11.07
N ARG A 46 8.33 8.03 -10.16
CA ARG A 46 8.83 9.38 -10.42
C ARG A 46 10.33 9.53 -10.08
N GLY A 47 11.01 8.43 -9.79
CA GLY A 47 12.47 8.37 -9.67
C GLY A 47 12.99 8.16 -8.25
N ALA A 48 14.26 7.77 -8.14
CA ALA A 48 14.90 7.37 -6.88
C ALA A 48 14.81 8.39 -5.74
N ALA A 49 14.71 9.69 -6.03
CA ALA A 49 14.57 10.74 -5.01
C ALA A 49 13.26 10.62 -4.20
N GLN A 50 12.22 10.03 -4.81
CA GLN A 50 10.92 9.82 -4.17
C GLN A 50 10.97 8.81 -3.02
N TYR A 51 12.00 7.96 -2.98
CA TYR A 51 12.17 7.05 -1.86
C TYR A 51 12.28 7.80 -0.53
N GLU A 52 13.15 8.82 -0.48
CA GLU A 52 13.39 9.55 0.76
C GLU A 52 12.16 10.38 1.17
N GLU A 53 11.38 10.88 0.20
CA GLU A 53 10.11 11.58 0.43
C GLU A 53 9.04 10.66 1.02
N ALA A 54 8.92 9.43 0.49
CA ALA A 54 7.95 8.45 0.94
C ALA A 54 8.36 7.75 2.25
N TRP A 55 9.66 7.60 2.50
CA TRP A 55 10.17 6.76 3.58
C TRP A 55 9.88 7.32 4.97
N GLU A 56 10.10 8.61 5.22
CA GLU A 56 9.87 9.17 6.57
C GLU A 56 8.41 9.03 7.05
N PRO A 57 7.39 9.34 6.22
CA PRO A 57 6.01 9.02 6.54
C PRO A 57 5.76 7.51 6.71
N ALA A 58 6.30 6.67 5.81
CA ALA A 58 6.10 5.23 5.86
C ALA A 58 6.69 4.59 7.12
N ARG A 59 7.87 5.04 7.55
CA ARG A 59 8.55 4.60 8.78
C ARG A 59 7.68 4.83 10.01
N LYS A 60 7.04 6.00 10.13
CA LYS A 60 6.14 6.29 11.27
C LYS A 60 4.92 5.37 11.30
N VAL A 61 4.36 5.07 10.13
CA VAL A 61 3.25 4.11 10.01
C VAL A 61 3.72 2.70 10.35
N ALA A 62 4.91 2.30 9.90
CA ALA A 62 5.51 1.01 10.22
C ALA A 62 5.75 0.85 11.73
N GLU A 63 6.36 1.85 12.38
CA GLU A 63 6.59 1.87 13.83
C GLU A 63 5.29 1.70 14.62
N LEU A 64 4.25 2.46 14.25
CA LEU A 64 2.95 2.37 14.92
C LEU A 64 2.27 1.02 14.67
N THR A 65 2.33 0.52 13.44
CA THR A 65 1.74 -0.77 13.06
C THR A 65 2.39 -1.92 13.83
N ALA A 66 3.73 -1.95 13.86
CA ALA A 66 4.48 -2.95 14.61
C ALA A 66 4.19 -2.86 16.12
N ALA A 67 4.14 -1.65 16.68
CA ALA A 67 3.80 -1.44 18.09
C ALA A 67 2.40 -1.95 18.46
N MET A 68 1.46 -1.95 17.50
CA MET A 68 0.10 -2.47 17.69
C MET A 68 -0.03 -3.97 17.37
N GLY A 69 1.08 -4.63 17.00
CA GLY A 69 1.08 -6.05 16.64
C GLY A 69 0.49 -6.35 15.26
N GLY A 70 0.39 -5.34 14.39
CA GLY A 70 0.05 -5.55 12.99
C GLY A 70 1.21 -6.22 12.23
N GLU A 71 0.89 -6.92 11.15
CA GLU A 71 1.87 -7.69 10.36
C GLU A 71 2.09 -7.12 8.95
N HIS A 72 1.27 -6.16 8.52
CA HIS A 72 1.19 -5.74 7.13
C HIS A 72 1.28 -4.22 6.97
N ILE A 73 1.86 -3.80 5.84
CA ILE A 73 1.77 -2.43 5.35
C ILE A 73 1.16 -2.46 3.96
N VAL A 74 -0.03 -1.88 3.82
CA VAL A 74 -0.70 -1.69 2.54
C VAL A 74 -0.07 -0.49 1.85
N VAL A 75 0.45 -0.70 0.66
CA VAL A 75 1.11 0.34 -0.13
C VAL A 75 0.26 0.67 -1.34
N ILE A 76 -0.15 1.92 -1.44
CA ILE A 76 -0.95 2.44 -2.55
C ILE A 76 -0.03 3.29 -3.43
N PRO A 77 0.11 2.99 -4.74
CA PRO A 77 0.87 3.84 -5.65
C PRO A 77 0.13 5.15 -5.91
N ALA A 78 0.87 6.21 -6.24
CA ALA A 78 0.28 7.46 -6.68
C ALA A 78 -0.51 7.27 -7.98
N MET A 79 -1.61 8.00 -8.09
CA MET A 79 -2.51 7.94 -9.24
C MET A 79 -1.99 8.81 -10.37
N TRP A 80 -2.30 8.41 -11.61
CA TRP A 80 -2.09 9.25 -12.79
C TRP A 80 -3.32 10.10 -13.14
N ARG A 81 -4.42 9.90 -12.43
CA ARG A 81 -5.62 10.74 -12.45
C ARG A 81 -5.84 11.42 -11.10
N ASP A 82 -6.38 12.63 -11.14
CA ASP A 82 -6.87 13.35 -9.98
C ASP A 82 -8.09 12.62 -9.38
N ASP A 83 -8.11 12.47 -8.05
CA ASP A 83 -9.08 11.66 -7.31
C ASP A 83 -10.48 12.29 -7.24
N VAL A 84 -10.59 13.60 -7.48
CA VAL A 84 -11.87 14.33 -7.45
C VAL A 84 -12.43 14.53 -8.85
N THR A 85 -11.59 14.93 -9.79
CA THR A 85 -12.00 15.33 -11.14
C THR A 85 -11.88 14.20 -12.15
N GLY A 86 -11.03 13.19 -11.90
CA GLY A 86 -10.73 12.11 -12.83
C GLY A 86 -9.84 12.54 -14.01
N GLU A 87 -9.38 13.80 -14.03
CA GLU A 87 -8.50 14.32 -15.08
C GLU A 87 -7.10 13.73 -14.95
N ALA A 88 -6.44 13.47 -16.08
CA ALA A 88 -5.08 12.96 -16.09
C ALA A 88 -4.11 14.04 -15.58
N VAL A 89 -3.38 13.74 -14.50
CA VAL A 89 -2.34 14.60 -13.93
C VAL A 89 -0.95 14.25 -14.46
N GLU A 90 -0.79 13.04 -14.98
CA GLU A 90 0.40 12.58 -15.71
C GLU A 90 0.02 11.53 -16.77
N SER A 91 1.01 11.09 -17.56
CA SER A 91 0.83 9.98 -18.50
C SER A 91 0.36 8.73 -17.76
N GLY A 92 -0.63 8.03 -18.30
CA GLY A 92 -1.04 6.71 -17.79
C GLY A 92 -0.08 5.58 -18.17
N GLU A 93 0.88 5.85 -19.05
CA GLU A 93 1.93 4.91 -19.44
C GLU A 93 3.25 5.28 -18.77
N LEU A 94 3.95 4.27 -18.24
CA LEU A 94 5.31 4.39 -17.70
C LEU A 94 6.35 4.00 -18.74
N SER A 95 7.45 4.75 -18.79
CA SER A 95 8.66 4.33 -19.50
C SER A 95 9.33 3.15 -18.78
N GLN A 96 10.23 2.45 -19.48
CA GLN A 96 11.01 1.36 -18.87
C GLN A 96 11.80 1.81 -17.64
N ASP A 97 12.37 3.03 -17.67
CA ASP A 97 13.12 3.56 -16.53
C ASP A 97 12.22 3.81 -15.32
N GLN A 98 11.00 4.32 -15.56
CA GLN A 98 10.02 4.53 -14.50
C GLN A 98 9.53 3.21 -13.88
N TRP A 99 9.37 2.17 -14.70
CA TRP A 99 9.12 0.81 -14.20
C TRP A 99 10.27 0.30 -13.33
N ASN A 100 11.51 0.44 -13.79
CA ASN A 100 12.69 0.02 -13.03
C ASN A 100 12.78 0.73 -11.67
N ASP A 101 12.51 2.04 -11.64
CA ASP A 101 12.49 2.82 -10.40
C ASP A 101 11.36 2.37 -9.45
N LEU A 102 10.18 2.05 -10.00
CA LEU A 102 9.05 1.51 -9.23
C LEU A 102 9.43 0.18 -8.56
N PHE A 103 10.01 -0.77 -9.31
CA PHE A 103 10.42 -2.07 -8.78
C PHE A 103 11.50 -1.92 -7.71
N ALA A 104 12.53 -1.12 -7.98
CA ALA A 104 13.63 -0.87 -7.05
C ALA A 104 13.14 -0.23 -5.75
N GLY A 105 12.21 0.73 -5.84
CA GLY A 105 11.59 1.38 -4.69
C GLY A 105 10.83 0.39 -3.79
N HIS A 106 9.99 -0.46 -4.39
CA HIS A 106 9.25 -1.47 -3.64
C HIS A 106 10.13 -2.57 -3.04
N ASN A 107 11.14 -3.05 -3.76
CA ASN A 107 12.09 -4.02 -3.21
C ASN A 107 12.87 -3.43 -2.02
N ARG A 108 13.32 -2.17 -2.14
CA ARG A 108 14.03 -1.48 -1.05
C ARG A 108 13.11 -1.31 0.16
N MET A 109 11.90 -0.80 -0.03
CA MET A 109 10.97 -0.58 1.08
C MET A 109 10.53 -1.89 1.74
N GLY A 110 10.15 -2.88 0.95
CA GLY A 110 9.73 -4.19 1.44
C GLY A 110 10.81 -4.90 2.24
N LYS A 111 12.07 -4.80 1.81
CA LYS A 111 13.22 -5.31 2.56
C LYS A 111 13.35 -4.66 3.93
N VAL A 112 13.29 -3.33 3.99
CA VAL A 112 13.42 -2.59 5.27
C VAL A 112 12.23 -2.88 6.18
N LEU A 113 11.01 -2.93 5.65
CA LEU A 113 9.81 -3.31 6.41
C LEU A 113 9.96 -4.68 7.05
N LEU A 114 10.45 -5.66 6.29
CA LEU A 114 10.63 -7.03 6.78
C LEU A 114 11.77 -7.14 7.79
N GLU A 115 12.95 -6.60 7.47
CA GLU A 115 14.16 -6.77 8.28
C GLU A 115 14.13 -5.96 9.57
N ASP A 116 13.65 -4.71 9.51
CA ASP A 116 13.73 -3.78 10.65
C ASP A 116 12.46 -3.81 11.52
N PHE A 117 11.30 -4.15 10.93
CA PHE A 117 10.00 -4.09 11.62
C PHE A 117 9.25 -5.43 11.66
N GLY A 118 9.70 -6.45 10.92
CA GLY A 118 8.97 -7.72 10.79
C GLY A 118 7.65 -7.58 10.01
N LEU A 119 7.46 -6.49 9.26
CA LEU A 119 6.23 -6.17 8.52
C LEU A 119 6.32 -6.60 7.06
N LYS A 120 5.20 -7.04 6.50
CA LYS A 120 5.10 -7.48 5.11
C LYS A 120 4.43 -6.42 4.25
N GLN A 121 5.09 -6.01 3.18
CA GLN A 121 4.49 -5.12 2.19
C GLN A 121 3.37 -5.82 1.41
N GLN A 122 2.22 -5.16 1.31
CA GLN A 122 1.08 -5.59 0.49
C GLN A 122 0.77 -4.48 -0.52
N PHE A 123 1.14 -4.67 -1.78
CA PHE A 123 0.87 -3.72 -2.84
C PHE A 123 -0.62 -3.72 -3.20
N HIS A 124 -1.24 -2.55 -3.15
CA HIS A 124 -2.64 -2.37 -3.51
C HIS A 124 -2.72 -1.76 -4.90
N SER A 125 -2.97 -2.62 -5.90
CA SER A 125 -3.20 -2.16 -7.29
C SER A 125 -4.41 -1.25 -7.35
N HIS A 126 -4.29 -0.14 -8.07
CA HIS A 126 -5.39 0.82 -8.22
C HIS A 126 -5.73 1.09 -9.68
N ALA A 127 -7.03 1.13 -10.03
CA ALA A 127 -7.50 1.29 -11.41
C ALA A 127 -7.02 2.60 -12.05
N ASP A 128 -6.85 3.65 -11.24
CA ASP A 128 -6.34 4.96 -11.66
C ASP A 128 -4.83 5.15 -11.40
N SER A 129 -4.12 4.07 -11.10
CA SER A 129 -2.66 4.04 -11.02
C SER A 129 -2.04 3.37 -12.26
N HIS A 130 -0.73 3.44 -12.38
CA HIS A 130 0.02 2.74 -13.44
C HIS A 130 0.04 1.22 -13.25
N VAL A 131 -0.35 0.72 -12.07
CA VAL A 131 -0.48 -0.72 -11.79
C VAL A 131 -1.94 -1.02 -11.45
N GLY A 132 -2.77 -1.10 -12.49
CA GLY A 132 -4.20 -1.29 -12.35
C GLY A 132 -4.76 -2.47 -13.17
N ALA A 133 -4.21 -2.72 -14.36
CA ALA A 133 -4.62 -3.85 -15.18
C ALA A 133 -3.91 -5.14 -14.74
N GLN A 134 -4.48 -6.28 -15.14
CA GLN A 134 -3.89 -7.59 -14.82
C GLN A 134 -2.46 -7.72 -15.37
N SER A 135 -2.19 -7.24 -16.59
CA SER A 135 -0.85 -7.25 -17.18
C SER A 135 0.17 -6.46 -16.36
N ASP A 136 -0.25 -5.33 -15.79
CA ASP A 136 0.62 -4.46 -14.99
C ASP A 136 0.97 -5.13 -13.66
N ILE A 137 -0.02 -5.77 -13.03
CA ILE A 137 0.15 -6.54 -11.80
C ILE A 137 1.08 -7.73 -12.03
N GLU A 138 0.88 -8.48 -13.11
CA GLU A 138 1.75 -9.60 -13.47
C GLU A 138 3.18 -9.15 -13.74
N HIS A 139 3.37 -8.01 -14.41
CA HIS A 139 4.68 -7.41 -14.63
C HIS A 139 5.34 -7.04 -13.29
N LEU A 140 4.61 -6.34 -12.41
CA LEU A 140 5.11 -5.98 -11.08
C LEU A 140 5.57 -7.21 -10.29
N LEU A 141 4.75 -8.26 -10.26
CA LEU A 141 5.06 -9.49 -9.52
C LEU A 141 6.23 -10.27 -10.14
N ALA A 142 6.43 -10.17 -11.46
CA ALA A 142 7.55 -10.82 -12.14
C ALA A 142 8.90 -10.13 -11.86
N GLU A 143 8.89 -8.80 -11.70
CA GLU A 143 10.11 -7.99 -11.58
C GLU A 143 10.45 -7.58 -10.13
N THR A 144 9.60 -7.95 -9.16
CA THR A 144 9.85 -7.70 -7.73
C THR A 144 10.15 -8.99 -6.97
N ASP A 145 10.88 -8.86 -5.85
CA ASP A 145 11.23 -10.01 -5.03
C ASP A 145 10.01 -10.44 -4.19
N PRO A 146 9.54 -11.71 -4.30
CA PRO A 146 8.38 -12.19 -3.57
C PRO A 146 8.58 -12.22 -2.04
N GLN A 147 9.81 -12.09 -1.55
CA GLN A 147 10.08 -11.90 -0.12
C GLN A 147 9.74 -10.48 0.35
N TYR A 148 9.81 -9.49 -0.54
CA TYR A 148 9.69 -8.07 -0.21
C TYR A 148 8.38 -7.45 -0.67
N LEU A 149 7.72 -8.01 -1.67
CA LEU A 149 6.43 -7.54 -2.15
C LEU A 149 5.44 -8.71 -2.34
N ASN A 150 4.22 -8.52 -1.84
CA ASN A 150 3.08 -9.36 -2.15
C ASN A 150 1.86 -8.46 -2.46
N LEU A 151 0.74 -9.03 -2.89
CA LEU A 151 -0.45 -8.30 -3.37
C LEU A 151 -1.53 -8.20 -2.29
N CYS A 152 -2.07 -6.99 -2.09
CA CYS A 152 -3.37 -6.75 -1.46
C CYS A 152 -4.45 -6.84 -2.55
N LEU A 153 -5.09 -8.01 -2.69
CA LEU A 153 -6.16 -8.19 -3.67
C LEU A 153 -7.43 -7.46 -3.23
N ASP A 154 -7.68 -6.29 -3.80
CA ASP A 154 -8.97 -5.60 -3.67
C ASP A 154 -9.94 -6.06 -4.77
N THR A 155 -11.08 -6.61 -4.35
CA THR A 155 -12.15 -7.05 -5.26
C THR A 155 -12.90 -5.90 -5.93
N GLY A 156 -12.87 -4.70 -5.36
CA GLY A 156 -13.55 -3.50 -5.87
C GLY A 156 -12.75 -2.76 -6.94
N THR A 157 -11.42 -2.86 -6.90
CA THR A 157 -10.53 -2.13 -7.81
C THR A 157 -10.26 -2.85 -9.14
N ARG A 158 -10.86 -4.03 -9.33
CA ARG A 158 -10.75 -4.76 -10.59
C ARG A 158 -11.39 -3.94 -11.71
N ASN A 159 -10.59 -3.49 -12.66
CA ASN A 159 -11.09 -2.85 -13.87
C ASN A 159 -11.79 -3.93 -14.73
N THR A 160 -13.11 -4.05 -14.66
CA THR A 160 -13.90 -5.06 -15.39
C THR A 160 -14.10 -4.71 -16.87
N ALA A 161 -13.12 -4.04 -17.50
CA ALA A 161 -13.23 -3.62 -18.88
C ALA A 161 -13.05 -4.75 -19.92
N GLU A 162 -12.86 -5.99 -19.48
CA GLU A 162 -12.99 -7.17 -20.35
C GLU A 162 -14.28 -7.95 -20.04
N PRO A 163 -15.20 -8.08 -21.01
CA PRO A 163 -16.30 -9.01 -20.87
C PRO A 163 -15.71 -10.43 -20.73
N LEU A 164 -16.23 -11.18 -19.75
CA LEU A 164 -15.94 -12.61 -19.61
C LEU A 164 -16.29 -13.33 -20.92
N ALA A 165 -15.29 -13.57 -21.77
CA ALA A 165 -15.42 -14.44 -22.92
C ALA A 165 -15.43 -15.90 -22.43
N TRP A 166 -16.59 -16.38 -22.01
CA TRP A 166 -16.89 -17.81 -22.00
C TRP A 166 -17.54 -18.17 -23.33
N ASN A 167 -16.70 -18.65 -24.26
CA ASN A 167 -16.94 -19.68 -25.30
C ASN A 167 -16.02 -19.48 -26.51
#